data_AF-A0A7S1MHZ8-F1
#
_entry.id   AF-A0A7S1MHZ8-F1
#
_cell.length_a   1.000
_cell.length_b   1.000
_cell.length_c   1.000
_cell.angle_alpha   90.00
_cell.angle_beta   90.00
_cell.angle_gamma   90.00
#
_symmetry.space_group_name_H-M   'P 1'
#
loop_
_entity.id
_entity.type
_entity.pdbx_description
1 polymer ?
#
loop_
_entity_poly.entity_id
_entity_poly.type
_entity_poly.pdbx_seq_one_letter_code
_entity_poly.pdbx_strand_id
1 'polypeptide(L)'
;PEDADLYALQMQEGDLVVLGTDGVFDNLYMQEVCELAGHATSPFEAKLLGAGQPTDPAKVAAAIAKAAFRRSMDREARTPFGDHARQAGLYHTGGKMDDITCVCAWLVLEE
;
A
#
# COMPACT_ATOMS: atom_id res chain seq x y z
N PRO A 1 -9.36 -3.96 21.25
CA PRO A 1 -8.64 -2.67 21.35
C PRO A 1 -7.48 -2.70 22.34
N GLU A 2 -7.52 -3.56 23.37
CA GLU A 2 -6.47 -3.67 24.40
C GLU A 2 -5.14 -4.18 23.84
N ASP A 3 -5.16 -4.99 22.77
CA ASP A 3 -3.97 -5.50 22.08
C ASP A 3 -3.54 -4.66 20.85
N ALA A 4 -4.17 -3.51 20.62
CA ALA A 4 -3.89 -2.65 19.47
C ALA A 4 -3.10 -1.41 19.89
N ASP A 5 -2.05 -1.10 19.14
CA ASP A 5 -1.38 0.19 19.27
C ASP A 5 -2.28 1.32 18.76
N LEU A 6 -2.27 2.44 19.48
CA LEU A 6 -3.00 3.65 19.11
C LEU A 6 -2.03 4.72 18.62
N TYR A 7 -2.28 5.21 17.40
CA TYR A 7 -1.50 6.28 16.79
C TYR A 7 -2.42 7.45 16.43
N ALA A 8 -1.93 8.67 16.61
CA ALA A 8 -2.59 9.89 16.16
C ALA A 8 -1.66 10.63 15.20
N LEU A 9 -2.16 10.96 14.02
CA LEU A 9 -1.41 11.61 12.95
C LEU A 9 -2.14 12.88 12.53
N GLN A 10 -1.40 13.96 12.27
CA GLN A 10 -1.94 15.14 11.62
C GLN A 10 -2.00 14.87 10.11
N MET A 11 -3.14 15.15 9.50
CA MET A 11 -3.38 14.91 8.07
C MET A 11 -3.87 16.18 7.38
N GLN A 12 -3.70 16.24 6.07
CA GLN A 12 -4.07 17.36 5.20
C GLN A 12 -4.99 16.90 4.07
N GLU A 13 -5.81 17.82 3.57
CA GLU A 13 -6.66 17.53 2.41
C GLU A 13 -5.82 17.05 1.22
N GLY A 14 -6.26 15.95 0.60
CA GLY A 14 -5.52 15.32 -0.49
C GLY A 14 -4.58 14.18 -0.04
N ASP A 15 -4.35 13.99 1.26
CA ASP A 15 -3.61 12.84 1.76
C ASP A 15 -4.31 11.52 1.39
N LEU A 16 -3.53 10.50 1.04
CA LEU A 16 -4.01 9.13 0.82
C LEU A 16 -3.68 8.24 2.02
N VAL A 17 -4.71 7.69 2.66
CA VAL A 17 -4.54 6.60 3.63
C VAL A 17 -4.50 5.27 2.89
N VAL A 18 -3.44 4.51 3.08
CA VAL A 18 -3.28 3.15 2.57
C VAL A 18 -3.20 2.19 3.76
N LEU A 19 -4.15 1.26 3.84
CA LEU A 19 -4.17 0.19 4.83
C LEU A 19 -4.02 -1.15 4.10
N GLY A 20 -3.22 -2.05 4.64
CA GLY A 20 -3.00 -3.37 4.06
C GLY A 20 -2.78 -4.45 5.12
N THR A 21 -3.03 -5.71 4.76
CA THR A 21 -2.58 -6.87 5.54
C THR A 21 -1.09 -7.11 5.33
N ASP A 22 -0.50 -7.98 6.14
CA ASP A 22 0.88 -8.45 5.95
C ASP A 22 1.11 -9.03 4.55
N GLY A 23 0.12 -9.68 3.93
CA GLY A 23 0.21 -10.12 2.53
C GLY A 23 0.64 -9.03 1.53
N VAL A 24 0.31 -7.76 1.78
CA VAL A 24 0.84 -6.62 1.00
C VAL A 24 2.29 -6.34 1.36
N PHE A 25 2.56 -6.12 2.64
CA PHE A 25 3.83 -5.60 3.15
C PHE A 25 4.96 -6.63 3.27
N ASP A 26 4.62 -7.91 3.23
CA ASP A 26 5.55 -9.03 3.11
C ASP A 26 6.10 -9.17 1.70
N ASN A 27 5.35 -8.70 0.71
CA ASN A 27 5.69 -8.85 -0.71
C ASN A 27 6.18 -7.55 -1.35
N LEU A 28 5.71 -6.38 -0.89
CA LEU A 28 6.13 -5.08 -1.43
C LEU A 28 6.87 -4.24 -0.41
N TYR A 29 7.98 -3.62 -0.82
CA TYR A 29 8.65 -2.61 -0.01
C TYR A 29 7.77 -1.35 0.10
N MET A 30 7.88 -0.60 1.22
CA MET A 30 7.12 0.64 1.41
C MET A 30 7.32 1.63 0.25
N GLN A 31 8.54 1.71 -0.29
CA GLN A 31 8.83 2.55 -1.44
C GLN A 31 7.99 2.16 -2.67
N GLU A 32 7.83 0.86 -2.96
CA GLU A 32 7.01 0.38 -4.08
C GLU A 32 5.52 0.72 -3.87
N VAL A 33 5.03 0.62 -2.63
CA VAL A 33 3.67 1.03 -2.28
C VAL A 33 3.48 2.54 -2.50
N CYS A 34 4.43 3.36 -2.06
CA CYS A 34 4.42 4.81 -2.28
C CYS A 34 4.51 5.17 -3.77
N GLU A 35 5.34 4.49 -4.55
CA GLU A 35 5.46 4.71 -6.00
C GLU A 35 4.13 4.41 -6.72
N LEU A 36 3.48 3.29 -6.39
CA LEU A 36 2.17 2.94 -6.94
C LEU A 36 1.10 3.98 -6.55
N ALA A 37 1.10 4.44 -5.31
CA ALA A 37 0.19 5.48 -4.83
C ALA A 37 0.48 6.85 -5.45
N GLY A 38 1.75 7.20 -5.66
CA GLY A 38 2.20 8.50 -6.18
C GLY A 38 1.84 8.75 -7.64
N HIS A 39 1.39 7.73 -8.38
CA HIS A 39 0.80 7.89 -9.71
C HIS A 39 -0.67 8.32 -9.68
N ALA A 40 -1.30 8.33 -8.50
CA ALA A 40 -2.69 8.74 -8.35
C ALA A 40 -2.80 10.26 -8.22
N THR A 41 -3.91 10.80 -8.72
CA THR A 41 -4.29 12.21 -8.53
C THR A 41 -5.34 12.31 -7.44
N SER A 42 -5.08 13.10 -6.41
CA SER A 42 -6.00 13.33 -5.30
C SER A 42 -7.20 14.23 -5.71
N PRO A 43 -8.32 14.20 -4.97
CA PRO A 43 -9.43 15.16 -5.13
C PRO A 43 -8.99 16.62 -5.02
N PHE A 44 -8.09 16.92 -4.08
CA PHE A 44 -7.55 18.26 -3.89
C PHE A 44 -6.77 18.74 -5.12
N GLU A 45 -5.85 17.93 -5.64
CA GLU A 45 -5.07 18.26 -6.84
C GLU A 45 -5.95 18.43 -8.08
N ALA A 46 -6.95 17.55 -8.26
CA ALA A 46 -7.90 17.65 -9.36
C ALA A 46 -8.69 18.97 -9.33
N LYS A 47 -9.11 19.41 -8.13
CA LYS A 47 -9.80 20.70 -7.91
C LYS A 47 -8.86 21.88 -8.17
N LEU A 48 -7.62 21.82 -7.69
CA LEU A 48 -6.63 22.90 -7.80
C LEU A 48 -6.18 23.14 -9.26
N LEU A 49 -5.94 22.06 -10.01
CA LEU A 49 -5.41 22.14 -11.37
C LEU A 49 -6.50 22.37 -12.42
N GLY A 50 -7.78 22.25 -12.04
CA GLY A 50 -8.92 22.37 -12.97
C GLY A 50 -8.87 21.36 -14.12
N ALA A 51 -8.09 20.28 -13.97
CA ALA A 51 -7.77 19.34 -15.03
C ALA A 51 -7.81 17.91 -14.48
N GLY A 52 -8.71 17.09 -15.02
CA GLY A 52 -8.81 15.67 -14.73
C GLY A 52 -9.82 15.29 -13.65
N GLN A 53 -10.15 14.00 -13.62
CA GLN A 53 -10.94 13.39 -12.55
C GLN A 53 -9.97 12.84 -11.50
N PRO A 54 -10.30 12.94 -10.20
CA PRO A 54 -9.48 12.30 -9.18
C PRO A 54 -9.43 10.80 -9.41
N THR A 55 -8.31 10.21 -9.03
CA THR A 55 -8.14 8.76 -9.12
C THR A 55 -9.03 8.11 -8.06
N ASP A 56 -9.94 7.24 -8.48
CA ASP A 56 -10.73 6.41 -7.56
C ASP A 56 -9.76 5.62 -6.66
N PRO A 57 -9.83 5.79 -5.32
CA PRO A 57 -8.89 5.14 -4.42
C PRO A 57 -8.98 3.60 -4.49
N ALA A 58 -10.11 3.02 -4.91
CA ALA A 58 -10.23 1.59 -5.13
C ALA A 58 -9.29 1.10 -6.26
N LYS A 59 -8.98 1.95 -7.25
CA LYS A 59 -8.00 1.63 -8.31
C LYS A 59 -6.59 1.59 -7.76
N VAL A 60 -6.25 2.49 -6.83
CA VAL A 60 -4.95 2.51 -6.14
C VAL A 60 -4.80 1.24 -5.30
N ALA A 61 -5.81 0.92 -4.48
CA ALA A 61 -5.83 -0.30 -3.68
C ALA A 61 -5.68 -1.56 -4.55
N ALA A 62 -6.41 -1.63 -5.66
CA ALA A 62 -6.32 -2.75 -6.60
C ALA A 62 -4.93 -2.86 -7.26
N ALA A 63 -4.27 -1.73 -7.57
CA ALA A 63 -2.93 -1.74 -8.14
C ALA A 63 -1.91 -2.30 -7.15
N ILE A 64 -1.95 -1.85 -5.89
CA ILE A 64 -1.09 -2.33 -4.80
C ILE A 64 -1.33 -3.83 -4.55
N ALA A 65 -2.59 -4.24 -4.37
CA ALA A 65 -2.93 -5.64 -4.11
C ALA A 65 -2.51 -6.57 -5.28
N LYS A 66 -2.69 -6.14 -6.53
CA LYS A 66 -2.24 -6.92 -7.70
C LYS A 66 -0.72 -6.99 -7.81
N ALA A 67 0.01 -5.92 -7.48
CA ALA A 67 1.46 -5.93 -7.45
C ALA A 67 1.98 -6.89 -6.37
N ALA A 68 1.41 -6.85 -5.17
CA ALA A 68 1.73 -7.77 -4.08
C ALA A 68 1.43 -9.22 -4.47
N PHE A 69 0.27 -9.49 -5.08
CA PHE A 69 -0.10 -10.84 -5.55
C PHE A 69 0.84 -11.38 -6.63
N ARG A 70 1.24 -10.54 -7.59
CA ARG A 70 2.21 -10.97 -8.61
C ARG A 70 3.56 -11.31 -7.98
N ARG A 71 4.01 -10.50 -7.03
CA ARG A 71 5.26 -10.69 -6.31
C ARG A 71 5.20 -11.92 -5.38
N SER A 72 4.04 -12.21 -4.79
CA SER A 72 3.85 -13.39 -3.92
C SER A 72 3.99 -14.72 -4.67
N MET A 73 3.66 -14.74 -5.96
CA MET A 73 3.77 -15.92 -6.83
C MET A 73 5.16 -16.12 -7.44
N ASP A 74 6.01 -15.08 -7.44
CA ASP A 74 7.34 -15.14 -8.01
C ASP A 74 8.29 -15.86 -7.06
N ARG A 75 8.82 -17.01 -7.50
CA ARG A 75 9.68 -17.88 -6.68
C ARG A 75 11.11 -17.38 -6.54
N GLU A 76 11.50 -16.38 -7.33
CA GLU A 76 12.84 -15.77 -7.33
C GLU A 76 12.82 -14.32 -6.85
N ALA A 77 11.63 -13.78 -6.59
CA ALA A 77 11.44 -12.46 -6.05
C ALA A 77 12.21 -12.21 -4.75
N ARG A 78 12.83 -11.02 -4.66
CA ARG A 78 13.24 -10.46 -3.39
C ARG A 78 12.07 -9.68 -2.78
N THR A 79 11.79 -9.95 -1.51
CA THR A 79 10.65 -9.39 -0.80
C THR A 79 11.04 -9.02 0.64
N PRO A 80 10.31 -8.08 1.28
CA PRO A 80 10.52 -7.77 2.70
C PRO A 80 10.47 -9.01 3.60
N PHE A 81 9.52 -9.93 3.38
CA PHE A 81 9.44 -11.17 4.15
C PHE A 81 10.70 -12.03 3.98
N GLY A 82 11.18 -12.21 2.76
CA GLY A 82 12.41 -12.96 2.49
C GLY A 82 13.64 -12.32 3.15
N ASP A 83 13.73 -10.99 3.12
CA ASP A 83 14.80 -10.23 3.77
C ASP A 83 14.75 -10.41 5.30
N HIS A 84 13.57 -10.30 5.93
CA HIS A 84 13.38 -10.53 7.37
C HIS A 84 13.66 -11.99 7.77
N ALA A 85 13.19 -12.97 7.00
CA ALA A 85 13.46 -14.38 7.23
C ALA A 85 14.97 -14.66 7.24
N ARG A 86 15.71 -14.09 6.26
CA ARG A 86 17.16 -14.20 6.20
C ARG A 86 17.85 -13.57 7.40
N GLN A 87 17.40 -12.40 7.85
CA GLN A 87 17.94 -11.74 9.05
C GLN A 87 17.69 -12.55 10.32
N ALA A 88 16.57 -13.27 10.40
CA ALA A 88 16.25 -14.20 11.47
C ALA A 88 16.97 -15.55 11.37
N GLY A 89 17.83 -15.76 10.36
CA GLY A 89 18.54 -17.03 10.13
C GLY A 89 17.66 -18.14 9.54
N LEU A 90 16.49 -17.78 9.02
CA LEU A 90 15.55 -18.70 8.36
C LEU A 90 15.80 -18.69 6.85
N TYR A 91 15.55 -19.84 6.21
CA TYR A 91 15.62 -19.97 4.76
C TYR A 91 14.23 -19.75 4.15
N HIS A 92 14.11 -18.72 3.30
CA HIS A 92 12.95 -18.47 2.45
C HIS A 92 13.41 -17.91 1.10
N THR A 93 12.73 -18.27 0.02
CA THR A 93 13.02 -17.80 -1.34
C THR A 93 11.75 -17.39 -2.05
N GLY A 94 11.81 -16.29 -2.81
CA GLY A 94 10.66 -15.77 -3.54
C GLY A 94 9.67 -15.02 -2.67
N GLY A 95 8.50 -14.77 -3.23
CA GLY A 95 7.37 -14.18 -2.53
C GLY A 95 6.78 -15.07 -1.43
N LYS A 96 5.91 -14.48 -0.62
CA LYS A 96 5.11 -15.16 0.41
C LYS A 96 3.66 -15.18 -0.04
N MET A 97 3.14 -16.35 -0.43
CA MET A 97 1.75 -16.52 -0.80
C MET A 97 0.86 -16.42 0.45
N ASP A 98 -0.05 -15.45 0.48
CA ASP A 98 -0.89 -15.12 1.62
C ASP A 98 -2.18 -14.41 1.17
N ASP A 99 -3.11 -14.19 2.10
CA ASP A 99 -4.29 -13.36 1.88
C ASP A 99 -3.90 -11.87 1.78
N ILE A 100 -4.24 -11.25 0.64
CA ILE A 100 -3.85 -9.88 0.33
C ILE A 100 -5.08 -8.99 0.35
N THR A 101 -5.16 -8.10 1.33
CA THR A 101 -6.19 -7.06 1.42
C THR A 101 -5.53 -5.69 1.44
N CYS A 102 -6.06 -4.76 0.64
CA CYS A 102 -5.63 -3.36 0.61
C CYS A 102 -6.88 -2.47 0.56
N VAL A 103 -6.89 -1.42 1.38
CA VAL A 103 -7.91 -0.37 1.41
C VAL A 103 -7.21 0.96 1.22
N CYS A 104 -7.72 1.80 0.34
CA CYS A 104 -7.24 3.16 0.15
C CYS A 104 -8.39 4.14 0.34
N ALA A 105 -8.10 5.31 0.94
CA ALA A 105 -9.08 6.37 1.15
C ALA A 105 -8.40 7.74 1.04
N TRP A 106 -9.03 8.65 0.30
CA TRP A 106 -8.62 10.05 0.25
C TRP A 106 -9.17 10.82 1.44
N LEU A 107 -8.34 11.66 2.05
CA LEU A 107 -8.83 12.67 2.96
C LEU A 107 -9.38 13.86 2.17
N VAL A 108 -10.67 14.12 2.36
CA VAL A 108 -11.39 15.26 1.81
C VAL A 108 -11.92 16.10 2.97
N LEU A 109 -11.87 17.43 2.85
CA LEU A 109 -12.52 18.30 3.83
C LEU A 109 -14.02 18.37 3.51
N GLU A 110 -14.85 18.30 4.55
CA GLU A 110 -16.28 18.60 4.40
C GLU A 110 -16.45 20.09 4.05
N GLU A 111 -17.30 20.37 3.06
CA GLU A 111 -17.67 21.74 2.64
C GLU A 111 -18.76 22.35 3.55
#